data_AF-A0A497PR30-F1
#
_entry.id   AF-A0A497PR30-F1
#
_cell.length_a   1.000
_cell.length_b   1.000
_cell.length_c   1.000
_cell.angle_alpha   90.00
_cell.angle_beta   90.00
_cell.angle_gamma   90.00
#
_symmetry.space_group_name_H-M   'P 1'
#
loop_
_entity.id
_entity.type
_entity.pdbx_description
1 polymer ?
#
loop_
_entity_poly.entity_id
_entity_poly.type
_entity_poly.pdbx_seq_one_letter_code
_entity_poly.pdbx_strand_id
1 'polypeptide(L)'
;MVFNYQVGMTQIPLSLLFVENGDPVTGLDVYAQLRDTENNQYLDFSDNTWKSSGWTQKQVKLTDIGEGVYLYNWDSSLSVSTIKVVAAEFEVTTPNYEEKAIDYLVFDIPSELETAGAVWDQLTTNHQLAGSFGEAVQLILSITRRSVGLMQENFKLYDTVYDGEKLIAGKIRIYPSAQDVENDTNPIATYQIDVTYNPDSTCSVYKVKKL
;
A
#
# COMPACT_ATOMS: atom_id res chain seq x y z
N MET A 1 -20.86 -23.98 -15.90
CA MET A 1 -20.63 -23.77 -14.45
C MET A 1 -20.11 -22.35 -14.28
N VAL A 2 -20.74 -21.55 -13.43
CA VAL A 2 -20.37 -20.13 -13.17
C VAL A 2 -20.34 -19.94 -11.66
N PHE A 3 -19.30 -19.28 -11.15
CA PHE A 3 -19.09 -19.02 -9.72
C PHE A 3 -19.10 -17.51 -9.47
N ASN A 4 -19.82 -17.05 -8.43
CA ASN A 4 -19.88 -15.64 -8.02
C ASN A 4 -19.49 -15.55 -6.54
N TYR A 5 -18.47 -14.75 -6.20
CA TYR A 5 -18.09 -14.45 -4.82
C TYR A 5 -17.96 -12.94 -4.60
N GLN A 6 -18.42 -12.46 -3.44
CA GLN A 6 -18.23 -11.07 -3.02
C GLN A 6 -16.97 -10.95 -2.15
N VAL A 7 -16.10 -10.02 -2.52
CA VAL A 7 -14.90 -9.65 -1.75
C VAL A 7 -15.36 -8.95 -0.46
N GLY A 8 -14.82 -9.37 0.70
CA GLY A 8 -15.02 -8.66 1.98
C GLY A 8 -15.96 -9.30 3.01
N MET A 9 -16.50 -10.50 2.76
CA MET A 9 -17.22 -11.27 3.78
C MET A 9 -16.30 -12.24 4.53
N THR A 10 -16.40 -12.26 5.86
CA THR A 10 -15.63 -13.15 6.76
C THR A 10 -16.01 -14.62 6.64
N GLN A 11 -17.07 -14.92 5.89
CA GLN A 11 -17.56 -16.27 5.59
C GLN A 11 -17.94 -16.33 4.11
N ILE A 12 -17.09 -16.95 3.29
CA ILE A 12 -17.39 -17.24 1.89
C ILE A 12 -17.83 -18.72 1.84
N PRO A 13 -19.11 -19.03 1.57
CA PRO A 13 -19.55 -20.41 1.46
C PRO A 13 -18.92 -21.08 0.23
N LEU A 14 -18.70 -22.39 0.30
CA LEU A 14 -18.41 -23.16 -0.91
C LEU A 14 -19.73 -23.41 -1.62
N SER A 15 -19.82 -23.06 -2.90
CA SER A 15 -21.04 -23.19 -3.68
C SER A 15 -20.74 -23.84 -5.03
N LEU A 16 -21.58 -24.79 -5.43
CA LEU A 16 -21.54 -25.44 -6.74
C LEU A 16 -22.92 -25.36 -7.39
N LEU A 17 -22.97 -24.89 -8.64
CA LEU A 17 -24.16 -25.01 -9.48
C LEU A 17 -23.97 -26.17 -10.46
N PHE A 18 -24.80 -27.20 -10.31
CA PHE A 18 -24.83 -28.37 -11.18
C PHE A 18 -26.01 -28.28 -12.14
N VAL A 19 -25.71 -28.29 -13.44
CA VAL A 19 -26.71 -28.25 -14.52
C VAL A 19 -26.39 -29.33 -15.55
N GLU A 20 -27.42 -29.99 -16.06
CA GLU A 20 -27.33 -30.98 -17.12
C GLU A 20 -28.27 -30.55 -18.25
N ASN A 21 -27.72 -30.36 -19.46
CA ASN A 21 -28.46 -29.84 -20.61
C ASN A 21 -29.17 -28.50 -20.39
N GLY A 22 -28.68 -27.69 -19.43
CA GLY A 22 -29.25 -26.40 -19.07
C GLY A 22 -30.27 -26.45 -17.94
N ASP A 23 -30.68 -27.64 -17.50
CA ASP A 23 -31.61 -27.83 -16.40
C ASP A 23 -30.84 -28.12 -15.08
N PRO A 24 -31.29 -27.57 -13.94
CA PRO A 24 -30.68 -27.84 -12.65
C PRO A 24 -30.87 -29.29 -12.21
N VAL A 25 -29.83 -29.92 -11.66
CA VAL A 25 -29.89 -31.29 -11.12
C VAL A 25 -29.77 -31.27 -9.60
N THR A 26 -30.83 -31.71 -8.93
CA THR A 26 -30.93 -31.83 -7.46
C THR A 26 -30.75 -33.29 -7.00
N GLY A 27 -30.53 -33.50 -5.71
CA GLY A 27 -30.44 -34.81 -5.07
C GLY A 27 -29.10 -35.50 -5.22
N LEU A 28 -28.05 -34.78 -5.64
CA LEU A 28 -26.71 -35.33 -5.78
C LEU A 28 -25.96 -35.35 -4.44
N ASP A 29 -25.15 -36.38 -4.24
CA ASP A 29 -24.09 -36.42 -3.25
C ASP A 29 -22.87 -35.65 -3.79
N VAL A 30 -22.73 -34.40 -3.35
CA VAL A 30 -21.64 -33.49 -3.73
C VAL A 30 -20.72 -33.26 -2.54
N TYR A 31 -19.41 -33.42 -2.76
CA TYR A 31 -18.36 -33.18 -1.78
C TYR A 31 -17.40 -32.11 -2.27
N ALA A 32 -16.81 -31.36 -1.35
CA ALA A 32 -15.69 -30.46 -1.62
C ALA A 32 -14.52 -30.75 -0.70
N GLN A 33 -13.31 -30.50 -1.21
CA GLN A 33 -12.08 -30.39 -0.45
C GLN A 33 -11.33 -29.13 -0.84
N LEU A 34 -10.52 -28.61 0.08
CA LEU A 34 -9.71 -27.42 -0.16
C LEU A 34 -8.24 -27.80 -0.15
N ARG A 35 -7.54 -27.49 -1.23
CA ARG A 35 -6.09 -27.70 -1.36
C ARG A 35 -5.37 -26.37 -1.45
N ASP A 36 -4.38 -26.20 -0.59
CA ASP A 36 -3.39 -25.13 -0.70
C ASP A 36 -2.56 -25.36 -1.96
N THR A 37 -2.58 -24.38 -2.85
CA THR A 37 -1.92 -24.50 -4.17
C THR A 37 -0.40 -24.40 -4.08
N GLU A 38 0.15 -23.84 -3.01
CA GLU A 38 1.59 -23.64 -2.85
C GLU A 38 2.29 -24.91 -2.37
N ASN A 39 1.75 -25.54 -1.32
CA ASN A 39 2.41 -26.65 -0.62
C ASN A 39 1.66 -27.99 -0.75
N ASN A 40 0.57 -28.04 -1.50
CA ASN A 40 -0.29 -29.23 -1.68
C ASN A 40 -0.86 -29.80 -0.38
N GLN A 41 -0.98 -28.98 0.67
CA GLN A 41 -1.71 -29.36 1.89
C GLN A 41 -3.21 -29.26 1.67
N TYR A 42 -3.98 -30.05 2.42
CA TYR A 42 -5.43 -29.99 2.42
C TYR A 42 -5.92 -29.45 3.75
N LEU A 43 -7.05 -28.73 3.71
CA LEU A 43 -7.73 -28.33 4.91
C LEU A 43 -8.40 -29.54 5.57
N ASP A 44 -8.18 -29.71 6.87
CA ASP A 44 -8.98 -30.62 7.69
C ASP A 44 -10.20 -29.86 8.23
N PHE A 45 -11.40 -30.21 7.75
CA PHE A 45 -12.64 -29.54 8.12
C PHE A 45 -13.05 -29.78 9.59
N SER A 46 -12.38 -30.70 10.30
CA SER A 46 -12.66 -30.96 11.72
C SER A 46 -12.00 -29.93 12.66
N ASP A 47 -10.87 -29.35 12.27
CA ASP A 47 -10.08 -28.44 13.12
C ASP A 47 -9.55 -27.19 12.40
N ASN A 48 -9.88 -27.03 11.12
CA ASN A 48 -9.46 -25.93 10.24
C ASN A 48 -7.93 -25.77 10.09
N THR A 49 -7.17 -26.86 10.23
CA THR A 49 -5.72 -26.83 10.01
C THR A 49 -5.32 -27.42 8.66
N TRP A 50 -4.28 -26.86 8.05
CA TRP A 50 -3.71 -27.34 6.79
C TRP A 50 -2.75 -28.50 7.07
N LYS A 51 -2.97 -29.66 6.44
CA LYS A 51 -2.20 -30.89 6.68
C LYS A 51 -1.74 -31.54 5.37
N SER A 52 -0.60 -32.23 5.41
CA SER A 52 -0.09 -33.06 4.31
C SER A 52 -0.38 -34.56 4.47
N SER A 53 -0.78 -34.99 5.67
CA SER A 53 -1.32 -36.32 5.99
C SER A 53 -2.03 -36.28 7.36
N GLY A 54 -2.68 -37.37 7.77
CA GLY A 54 -3.29 -37.47 9.11
C GLY A 54 -4.54 -36.63 9.32
N TRP A 55 -5.30 -36.35 8.26
CA TRP A 55 -6.60 -35.68 8.31
C TRP A 55 -7.68 -36.58 8.87
N THR A 56 -8.56 -35.99 9.68
CA THR A 56 -9.77 -36.65 10.19
C THR A 56 -10.93 -36.46 9.22
N GLN A 57 -11.06 -35.26 8.62
CA GLN A 57 -12.12 -34.94 7.67
C GLN A 57 -11.58 -34.08 6.52
N LYS A 58 -11.07 -34.74 5.46
CA LYS A 58 -10.50 -34.07 4.27
C LYS A 58 -11.56 -33.46 3.34
N GLN A 59 -12.76 -34.05 3.33
CA GLN A 59 -13.87 -33.65 2.47
C GLN A 59 -15.07 -33.28 3.31
N VAL A 60 -15.88 -32.37 2.80
CA VAL A 60 -17.16 -31.99 3.39
C VAL A 60 -18.28 -32.14 2.38
N LYS A 61 -19.43 -32.62 2.84
CA LYS A 61 -20.63 -32.76 2.02
C LYS A 61 -21.31 -31.41 1.88
N LEU A 62 -21.66 -31.04 0.65
CA LEU A 62 -22.46 -29.85 0.39
C LEU A 62 -23.95 -30.18 0.55
N THR A 63 -24.71 -29.22 1.07
CA THR A 63 -26.16 -29.34 1.21
C THR A 63 -26.82 -28.88 -0.09
N ASP A 64 -27.64 -29.73 -0.69
CA ASP A 64 -28.53 -29.33 -1.78
C ASP A 64 -29.59 -28.37 -1.24
N ILE A 65 -29.62 -27.15 -1.79
CA ILE A 65 -30.59 -26.11 -1.42
C ILE A 65 -31.66 -25.90 -2.50
N GLY A 66 -31.74 -26.77 -3.51
CA GLY A 66 -32.64 -26.68 -4.65
C GLY A 66 -32.01 -25.97 -5.85
N GLU A 67 -32.70 -26.03 -6.99
CA GLU A 67 -32.27 -25.38 -8.25
C GLU A 67 -30.84 -25.78 -8.68
N GLY A 68 -30.42 -27.00 -8.33
CA GLY A 68 -29.08 -27.52 -8.65
C GLY A 68 -27.94 -26.83 -7.91
N VAL A 69 -28.25 -26.05 -6.87
CA VAL A 69 -27.25 -25.36 -6.04
C VAL A 69 -26.93 -26.21 -4.82
N TYR A 70 -25.64 -26.44 -4.64
CA TYR A 70 -25.07 -27.17 -3.51
C TYR A 70 -24.19 -26.22 -2.71
N LEU A 71 -24.37 -26.17 -1.40
CA LEU A 71 -23.73 -25.18 -0.55
C LEU A 71 -23.16 -25.76 0.74
N TYR A 72 -21.98 -25.31 1.11
CA TYR A 72 -21.38 -25.53 2.43
C TYR A 72 -21.10 -24.20 3.10
N ASN A 73 -21.79 -23.96 4.22
CA ASN A 73 -21.53 -22.84 5.12
C ASN A 73 -20.47 -23.23 6.13
N TRP A 74 -19.54 -22.32 6.37
CA TRP A 74 -18.49 -22.52 7.37
C TRP A 74 -19.04 -22.25 8.77
N ASP A 75 -18.90 -23.22 9.67
CA ASP A 75 -19.28 -23.06 11.08
C ASP A 75 -18.34 -22.11 11.84
N SER A 76 -17.16 -21.85 11.29
CA SER A 76 -16.11 -21.03 11.90
C SER A 76 -15.31 -20.25 10.85
N SER A 77 -14.81 -19.08 11.23
CA SER A 77 -13.88 -18.33 10.38
C SER A 77 -12.57 -19.09 10.17
N LEU A 78 -12.18 -19.30 8.90
CA LEU A 78 -10.84 -19.77 8.56
C LEU A 78 -9.85 -18.61 8.74
N SER A 79 -8.97 -18.71 9.73
CA SER A 79 -7.88 -17.75 9.90
C SER A 79 -6.72 -18.10 8.96
N VAL A 80 -6.42 -17.22 8.01
CA VAL A 80 -5.25 -17.32 7.14
C VAL A 80 -4.35 -16.12 7.46
N SER A 81 -3.07 -16.36 7.75
CA SER A 81 -2.15 -15.30 8.19
C SER A 81 -1.47 -14.53 7.06
N THR A 82 -1.70 -14.97 5.82
CA THR A 82 -1.13 -14.41 4.59
C THR A 82 -2.09 -14.66 3.45
N ILE A 83 -2.01 -13.86 2.39
CA ILE A 83 -2.69 -14.12 1.12
C ILE A 83 -2.43 -15.57 0.70
N LYS A 84 -3.49 -16.35 0.57
CA LYS A 84 -3.41 -17.76 0.17
C LYS A 84 -4.36 -18.02 -0.99
N VAL A 85 -3.83 -18.66 -2.03
CA VAL A 85 -4.62 -19.19 -3.14
C VAL A 85 -4.91 -20.66 -2.87
N VAL A 86 -6.19 -21.00 -2.83
CA VAL A 86 -6.70 -22.33 -2.51
C VAL A 86 -7.51 -22.85 -3.68
N ALA A 87 -7.32 -24.12 -4.04
CA ALA A 87 -8.17 -24.83 -4.98
C ALA A 87 -9.33 -25.50 -4.21
N ALA A 88 -10.56 -25.11 -4.52
CA ALA A 88 -11.78 -25.83 -4.12
C ALA A 88 -12.06 -26.92 -5.16
N GLU A 89 -11.86 -28.16 -4.76
CA GLU A 89 -12.03 -29.34 -5.61
C GLU A 89 -13.35 -30.01 -5.25
N PHE A 90 -14.26 -30.08 -6.20
CA PHE A 90 -15.60 -30.66 -6.05
C PHE A 90 -15.66 -32.04 -6.71
N GLU A 91 -16.37 -32.95 -6.07
CA GLU A 91 -16.58 -34.32 -6.54
C GLU A 91 -18.04 -34.72 -6.34
N VAL A 92 -18.68 -35.18 -7.41
CA VAL A 92 -20.01 -35.80 -7.35
C VAL A 92 -19.82 -37.30 -7.27
N THR A 93 -20.44 -37.94 -6.27
CA THR A 93 -20.31 -39.39 -6.01
C THR A 93 -21.63 -40.14 -6.15
N THR A 94 -22.67 -39.50 -6.68
CA THR A 94 -23.98 -40.11 -6.88
C THR A 94 -23.85 -41.22 -7.93
N PRO A 95 -24.47 -42.39 -7.75
CA PRO A 95 -24.42 -43.44 -8.77
C PRO A 95 -24.84 -42.91 -10.14
N ASN A 96 -24.03 -43.19 -11.16
CA ASN A 96 -24.16 -42.71 -12.55
C ASN A 96 -23.80 -41.24 -12.80
N TYR A 97 -23.32 -40.51 -11.79
CA TYR A 97 -22.75 -39.17 -11.93
C TYR A 97 -21.31 -39.19 -11.39
N GLU A 98 -20.32 -39.17 -12.29
CA GLU A 98 -18.91 -39.08 -11.94
C GLU A 98 -18.32 -37.80 -12.53
N GLU A 99 -18.51 -36.68 -11.83
CA GLU A 99 -18.08 -35.35 -12.28
C GLU A 99 -17.13 -34.71 -11.27
N LYS A 100 -16.15 -33.98 -11.79
CA LYS A 100 -15.15 -33.24 -11.00
C LYS A 100 -15.03 -31.81 -11.49
N ALA A 101 -14.94 -30.88 -10.54
CA ALA A 101 -14.72 -29.47 -10.84
C ALA A 101 -13.68 -28.87 -9.90
N ILE A 102 -13.00 -27.81 -10.36
CA ILE A 102 -12.04 -27.06 -9.55
C ILE A 102 -12.36 -25.58 -9.69
N ASP A 103 -12.37 -24.87 -8.57
CA ASP A 103 -12.46 -23.42 -8.49
C ASP A 103 -11.31 -22.87 -7.63
N TYR A 104 -10.94 -21.60 -7.79
CA TYR A 104 -9.85 -20.97 -7.07
C TYR A 104 -10.35 -19.86 -6.17
N LEU A 105 -10.04 -19.98 -4.87
CA LEU A 105 -10.38 -19.03 -3.83
C LEU A 105 -9.11 -18.28 -3.40
N VAL A 106 -9.22 -16.97 -3.24
CA VAL A 106 -8.13 -16.13 -2.73
C VAL A 106 -8.55 -15.57 -1.37
N PHE A 107 -7.80 -15.95 -0.33
CA PHE A 107 -8.01 -15.49 1.04
C PHE A 107 -7.10 -14.32 1.39
N ASP A 108 -7.49 -13.56 2.42
CA ASP A 108 -6.68 -12.50 3.04
C ASP A 108 -6.27 -11.36 2.09
N ILE A 109 -7.14 -11.03 1.12
CA ILE A 109 -6.98 -9.81 0.33
C ILE A 109 -7.30 -8.64 1.27
N PRO A 110 -6.34 -7.74 1.57
CA PRO A 110 -6.60 -6.59 2.42
C PRO A 110 -7.72 -5.74 1.82
N SER A 111 -8.58 -5.21 2.66
CA SER A 111 -9.65 -4.33 2.19
C SER A 111 -9.05 -3.10 1.49
N GLU A 112 -9.80 -2.52 0.54
CA GLU A 112 -9.40 -1.27 -0.10
C GLU A 112 -9.17 -0.17 0.94
N LEU A 113 -9.92 -0.18 2.04
CA LEU A 113 -9.78 0.77 3.14
C LEU A 113 -8.48 0.56 3.93
N GLU A 114 -8.12 -0.68 4.26
CA GLU A 114 -6.84 -0.98 4.92
C GLU A 114 -5.66 -0.65 4.03
N THR A 115 -5.77 -0.95 2.73
CA THR A 115 -4.74 -0.63 1.74
C THR A 115 -4.60 0.89 1.59
N ALA A 116 -5.71 1.61 1.46
CA ALA A 116 -5.72 3.06 1.35
C ALA A 116 -5.17 3.72 2.62
N GLY A 117 -5.60 3.28 3.82
CA GLY A 117 -5.06 3.76 5.08
C GLY A 117 -3.56 3.53 5.21
N ALA A 118 -3.08 2.34 4.85
CA ALA A 118 -1.65 2.03 4.85
C ALA A 118 -0.83 2.92 3.88
N VAL A 119 -1.43 3.33 2.76
CA VAL A 119 -0.79 4.21 1.77
C VAL A 119 -0.86 5.68 2.19
N TRP A 120 -2.01 6.15 2.67
CA TRP A 120 -2.23 7.56 3.01
C TRP A 120 -1.63 7.96 4.37
N ASP A 121 -1.64 7.04 5.35
CA ASP A 121 -1.07 7.26 6.69
C ASP A 121 0.35 6.66 6.81
N GLN A 122 1.02 6.42 5.69
CA GLN A 122 2.37 5.88 5.69
C GLN A 122 3.34 6.85 6.38
N LEU A 123 4.14 6.34 7.33
CA LEU A 123 5.18 7.11 8.02
C LEU A 123 6.16 7.74 7.04
N THR A 124 6.25 9.08 7.05
CA THR A 124 7.14 9.86 6.16
C THR A 124 8.63 9.57 6.34
N THR A 125 9.02 8.93 7.45
CA THR A 125 10.41 8.47 7.67
C THR A 125 10.88 7.49 6.61
N ASN A 126 9.95 6.75 5.98
CA ASN A 126 10.26 5.80 4.92
C ASN A 126 10.26 6.44 3.52
N HIS A 127 10.00 7.75 3.43
CA HIS A 127 9.88 8.53 2.20
C HIS A 127 11.07 9.49 2.00
N GLN A 128 12.22 9.16 2.59
CA GLN A 128 13.46 9.96 2.51
C GLN A 128 14.47 9.40 1.50
N LEU A 129 14.11 8.32 0.79
CA LEU A 129 14.97 7.76 -0.24
C LEU A 129 15.13 8.76 -1.39
N ALA A 130 16.39 9.00 -1.77
CA ALA A 130 16.72 9.83 -2.92
C ALA A 130 16.09 9.27 -4.21
N GLY A 131 15.52 10.14 -5.03
CA GLY A 131 14.78 9.83 -6.25
C GLY A 131 13.34 9.36 -6.02
N SER A 132 12.85 9.31 -4.79
CA SER A 132 11.48 8.88 -4.50
C SER A 132 10.47 10.02 -4.65
N PHE A 133 9.18 9.67 -4.85
CA PHE A 133 8.08 10.63 -4.78
C PHE A 133 8.04 11.37 -3.43
N GLY A 134 8.41 10.67 -2.35
CA GLY A 134 8.51 11.21 -1.00
C GLY A 134 9.47 12.39 -0.87
N GLU A 135 10.66 12.25 -1.45
CA GLU A 135 11.66 13.34 -1.52
C GLU A 135 11.10 14.56 -2.28
N ALA A 136 10.46 14.33 -3.43
CA ALA A 136 9.88 15.40 -4.24
C ALA A 136 8.78 16.18 -3.48
N VAL A 137 7.93 15.48 -2.73
CA VAL A 137 6.89 16.12 -1.89
C VAL A 137 7.50 16.95 -0.77
N GLN A 138 8.53 16.44 -0.09
CA GLN A 138 9.24 17.22 0.93
C GLN A 138 9.92 18.46 0.34
N LEU A 139 10.50 18.33 -0.85
CA LEU A 139 11.08 19.44 -1.59
C LEU A 139 10.01 20.49 -1.91
N ILE A 140 8.85 20.10 -2.42
CA ILE A 140 7.73 21.02 -2.74
C ILE A 140 7.24 21.75 -1.48
N LEU A 141 7.11 21.06 -0.35
CA LEU A 141 6.75 21.68 0.94
C LEU A 141 7.79 22.73 1.36
N SER A 142 9.09 22.44 1.21
CA SER A 142 10.16 23.38 1.53
C SER A 142 10.16 24.62 0.62
N ILE A 143 9.91 24.42 -0.69
CA ILE A 143 9.80 25.50 -1.68
C ILE A 143 8.56 26.35 -1.40
N THR A 144 7.43 25.72 -1.07
CA THR A 144 6.18 26.44 -0.77
C THR A 144 6.38 27.35 0.43
N ARG A 145 6.97 26.85 1.53
CA ARG A 145 7.30 27.67 2.72
C ARG A 145 8.18 28.88 2.37
N ARG A 146 9.20 28.69 1.52
CA ARG A 146 10.06 29.77 0.99
C ARG A 146 9.27 30.80 0.18
N SER A 147 8.37 30.32 -0.67
CA SER A 147 7.64 31.15 -1.64
C SER A 147 6.59 32.05 -0.98
N VAL A 148 5.93 31.56 0.08
CA VAL A 148 4.87 32.31 0.77
C VAL A 148 5.38 33.24 1.87
N GLY A 149 6.71 33.44 1.98
CA GLY A 149 7.29 34.36 2.96
C GLY A 149 7.08 33.95 4.42
N LEU A 150 6.67 32.70 4.68
CA LEU A 150 6.53 32.13 6.03
C LEU A 150 7.89 31.73 6.64
N MET A 151 8.99 32.25 6.08
CA MET A 151 10.34 31.96 6.48
C MET A 151 10.92 33.11 7.28
N GLN A 152 10.79 33.02 8.59
CA GLN A 152 11.82 33.57 9.46
C GLN A 152 13.01 32.62 9.37
N GLU A 153 13.83 32.76 8.33
CA GLU A 153 15.08 32.02 8.23
C GLU A 153 16.12 32.69 9.13
N ASN A 154 16.85 31.85 9.86
CA ASN A 154 17.98 32.28 10.68
C ASN A 154 19.15 32.54 9.73
N PHE A 155 19.51 33.81 9.47
CA PHE A 155 20.57 34.16 8.54
C PHE A 155 21.57 35.17 9.11
N LYS A 156 22.78 35.16 8.55
CA LYS A 156 23.86 36.10 8.87
C LYS A 156 24.45 36.69 7.60
N LEU A 157 24.51 38.02 7.52
CA LEU A 157 25.27 38.73 6.50
C LEU A 157 26.70 38.93 7.00
N TYR A 158 27.69 38.54 6.20
CA TYR A 158 29.11 38.62 6.54
C TYR A 158 29.96 38.89 5.30
N ASP A 159 31.26 39.12 5.48
CA ASP A 159 32.20 39.50 4.41
C ASP A 159 31.69 40.66 3.54
N THR A 160 31.05 41.66 4.16
CA THR A 160 30.44 42.79 3.45
C THR A 160 31.50 43.77 2.96
N VAL A 161 31.39 44.18 1.71
CA VAL A 161 32.24 45.21 1.08
C VAL A 161 31.35 46.38 0.67
N TYR A 162 31.75 47.58 1.12
CA TYR A 162 31.03 48.81 0.86
C TYR A 162 31.86 49.78 0.01
N ASP A 163 31.18 50.52 -0.85
CA ASP A 163 31.68 51.72 -1.54
C ASP A 163 30.90 52.94 -1.01
N GLY A 164 31.51 53.65 -0.05
CA GLY A 164 30.80 54.64 0.77
C GLY A 164 29.70 53.97 1.60
N GLU A 165 28.47 54.45 1.46
CA GLU A 165 27.28 53.91 2.17
C GLU A 165 26.60 52.75 1.41
N LYS A 166 27.17 52.32 0.28
CA LYS A 166 26.55 51.34 -0.62
C LYS A 166 27.21 49.97 -0.47
N LEU A 167 26.43 48.93 -0.17
CA LEU A 167 26.91 47.55 -0.20
C LEU A 167 27.13 47.14 -1.66
N ILE A 168 28.35 46.76 -2.03
CA ILE A 168 28.70 46.32 -3.40
C ILE A 168 28.94 44.81 -3.48
N ALA A 169 29.32 44.16 -2.37
CA ALA A 169 29.42 42.71 -2.28
C ALA A 169 29.19 42.23 -0.84
N GLY A 170 28.77 40.98 -0.67
CA GLY A 170 28.64 40.36 0.65
C GLY A 170 28.31 38.88 0.54
N LYS A 171 28.27 38.18 1.68
CA LYS A 171 27.82 36.78 1.73
C LYS A 171 26.70 36.62 2.74
N ILE A 172 25.71 35.81 2.40
CA ILE A 172 24.65 35.36 3.31
C ILE A 172 24.90 33.89 3.65
N ARG A 173 24.89 33.55 4.93
CA ARG A 173 24.71 32.17 5.39
C ARG A 173 23.31 32.00 5.97
N ILE A 174 22.70 30.86 5.67
CA ILE A 174 21.42 30.42 6.23
C ILE A 174 21.69 29.26 7.18
N TYR A 175 21.04 29.27 8.34
CA TYR A 175 21.27 28.34 9.43
C TYR A 175 19.97 27.62 9.84
N PRO A 176 20.06 26.43 10.44
CA PRO A 176 18.88 25.70 10.91
C PRO A 176 18.25 26.34 12.14
N SER A 177 19.04 26.99 13.00
CA SER A 177 18.60 27.53 14.28
C SER A 177 19.22 28.89 14.59
N ALA A 178 18.63 29.62 15.54
CA ALA A 178 19.19 30.89 16.03
C ALA A 178 20.55 30.67 16.72
N GLN A 179 20.71 29.57 17.47
CA GLN A 179 21.96 29.24 18.14
C GLN A 179 23.10 28.94 17.16
N ASP A 180 22.78 28.33 16.02
CA ASP A 180 23.73 28.14 14.91
C ASP A 180 24.16 29.47 14.27
N VAL A 181 23.27 30.48 14.19
CA VAL A 181 23.63 31.83 13.72
C VAL A 181 24.60 32.52 14.69
N GLU A 182 24.30 32.45 15.98
CA GLU A 182 25.11 33.07 17.03
C GLU A 182 26.52 32.49 17.06
N ASN A 183 26.63 31.17 16.96
CA ASN A 183 27.90 30.45 17.00
C ASN A 183 28.59 30.30 15.64
N ASP A 184 27.92 30.68 14.53
CA ASP A 184 28.38 30.46 13.16
C ASP A 184 28.70 28.98 12.86
N THR A 185 27.80 28.08 13.24
CA THR A 185 27.94 26.62 13.06
C THR A 185 26.88 26.05 12.13
N ASN A 186 27.16 24.93 11.44
CA ASN A 186 26.18 24.19 10.62
C ASN A 186 25.40 25.01 9.56
N PRO A 187 26.05 25.81 8.70
CA PRO A 187 25.33 26.55 7.66
C PRO A 187 24.68 25.58 6.66
N ILE A 188 23.39 25.78 6.37
CA ILE A 188 22.61 24.99 5.40
C ILE A 188 22.94 25.43 3.97
N ALA A 189 23.19 26.72 3.78
CA ALA A 189 23.53 27.28 2.48
C ALA A 189 24.30 28.58 2.64
N THR A 190 25.21 28.84 1.70
CA THR A 190 25.93 30.10 1.59
C THR A 190 25.65 30.72 0.22
N TYR A 191 25.46 32.03 0.18
CA TYR A 191 25.21 32.80 -1.02
C TYR A 191 26.16 33.98 -1.09
N GLN A 192 26.62 34.30 -2.28
CA GLN A 192 27.31 35.55 -2.59
C GLN A 192 26.31 36.55 -3.16
N ILE A 193 26.38 37.78 -2.65
CA ILE A 193 25.67 38.95 -3.15
C ILE A 193 26.69 39.81 -3.91
N ASP A 194 26.33 40.23 -5.10
CA ASP A 194 27.02 41.29 -5.86
C ASP A 194 25.99 42.35 -6.26
N VAL A 195 26.30 43.62 -5.98
CA VAL A 195 25.40 44.75 -6.24
C VAL A 195 26.12 45.82 -7.06
N THR A 196 25.44 46.34 -8.07
CA THR A 196 25.92 47.46 -8.89
C THR A 196 24.92 48.61 -8.79
N TYR A 197 25.44 49.83 -8.81
CA TYR A 197 24.63 51.06 -8.71
C TYR A 197 24.79 51.91 -9.95
N ASN A 198 23.74 52.64 -10.28
CA ASN A 198 23.77 53.70 -11.28
C ASN A 198 24.49 54.94 -10.74
N PRO A 199 24.90 55.89 -11.62
CA PRO A 199 25.48 57.16 -11.19
C PRO A 199 24.59 57.98 -10.25
N ASP A 200 23.27 57.83 -10.34
CA ASP A 200 22.28 58.48 -9.47
C ASP A 200 22.13 57.79 -8.09
N SER A 201 22.98 56.80 -7.79
CA SER A 201 22.96 56.01 -6.55
C SER A 201 21.80 55.03 -6.39
N THR A 202 20.97 54.85 -7.41
CA THR A 202 19.96 53.77 -7.41
C THR A 202 20.62 52.41 -7.68
N CYS A 203 20.10 51.34 -7.05
CA CYS A 203 20.55 49.97 -7.32
C CYS A 203 20.19 49.60 -8.77
N SER A 204 21.18 49.26 -9.59
CA SER A 204 20.98 48.92 -11.00
C SER A 204 20.89 47.42 -11.23
N VAL A 205 21.76 46.65 -10.56
CA VAL A 205 21.84 45.20 -10.68
C VAL A 205 22.06 44.61 -9.29
N TYR A 206 21.27 43.60 -8.95
CA TYR A 206 21.43 42.80 -7.75
C TYR A 206 21.48 41.33 -8.15
N LYS A 207 22.56 40.63 -7.78
CA LYS A 207 22.76 39.21 -8.08
C LYS A 207 23.04 38.44 -6.80
N VAL A 208 22.37 37.29 -6.66
CA VAL A 208 22.62 36.33 -5.58
C VAL A 208 22.97 35.00 -6.21
N LYS A 209 24.13 34.46 -5.87
CA LYS A 209 24.62 33.16 -6.36
C LYS A 209 24.87 32.24 -5.18
N LYS A 210 24.30 31.03 -5.21
CA LYS A 210 24.65 29.99 -4.24
C LYS A 210 26.11 29.57 -4.44
N LEU A 211 26.89 29.59 -3.36
CA LEU A 211 28.28 29.14 -3.33
C LEU A 211 28.37 27.63 -3.08
#